data_AF-A0A6G0W548-F1
#
_entry.id   AF-A0A6G0W548-F1
#
_cell.length_a   1.000
_cell.length_b   1.000
_cell.length_c   1.000
_cell.angle_alpha   90.00
_cell.angle_beta   90.00
_cell.angle_gamma   90.00
#
_symmetry.space_group_name_H-M   'P 1'
#
loop_
_entity.id
_entity.type
_entity.pdbx_description
1 polymer ?
#
loop_
_entity_poly.entity_id
_entity_poly.type
_entity_poly.pdbx_seq_one_letter_code
_entity_poly.pdbx_strand_id
1 'polypeptide(L)'
;PTVLNCSHTFCESCIYVWTNRSKRCPTCSVIIDSKSLCLTLDSFIEKIVEHLPQEFKQKRTMEKKDRNKIKIDEQLAFENRVDHRLNVIDIEALIRMEALLEAETQWMAMDLANRRYYQRIRHFQNEL
;
A
#
# COMPACT_ATOMS: atom_id res chain seq x y z
N PRO A 1 1.58 -8.68 -21.39
CA PRO A 1 1.13 -7.39 -21.95
C PRO A 1 -0.08 -6.79 -21.24
N THR A 2 -0.24 -5.47 -21.32
CA THR A 2 -1.39 -4.75 -20.76
C THR A 2 -2.25 -4.19 -21.88
N VAL A 3 -3.54 -4.51 -21.84
CA VAL A 3 -4.59 -4.02 -22.75
C VAL A 3 -5.34 -2.89 -22.07
N LEU A 4 -5.59 -1.81 -22.80
CA LEU A 4 -6.37 -0.66 -22.32
C LEU A 4 -7.85 -0.79 -22.67
N ASN A 5 -8.70 0.03 -22.05
CA ASN A 5 -10.11 0.21 -22.41
C ASN A 5 -10.34 0.50 -23.91
N CYS A 6 -9.39 1.18 -24.56
CA CYS A 6 -9.39 1.45 -26.00
C CYS A 6 -8.80 0.32 -26.87
N SER A 7 -8.62 -0.89 -26.31
CA SER A 7 -8.09 -2.10 -26.96
C SER A 7 -6.63 -2.04 -27.44
N HIS A 8 -5.93 -0.91 -27.26
CA HIS A 8 -4.50 -0.84 -27.52
C HIS A 8 -3.70 -1.64 -26.47
N THR A 9 -2.67 -2.33 -26.94
CA THR A 9 -1.86 -3.24 -26.13
C THR A 9 -0.44 -2.73 -26.03
N PHE A 10 0.11 -2.71 -24.81
CA PHE A 10 1.46 -2.26 -24.53
C PHE A 10 2.19 -3.24 -23.61
N CYS A 11 3.50 -3.06 -23.47
CA CYS A 11 4.24 -3.68 -22.38
C CYS A 11 3.81 -3.06 -21.05
N GLU A 12 3.75 -3.86 -19.99
CA GLU A 12 3.23 -3.42 -18.68
C GLU A 12 4.04 -2.25 -18.11
N SER A 13 5.36 -2.35 -18.11
CA SER A 13 6.24 -1.27 -17.62
C SER A 13 6.15 -0.02 -18.51
N CYS A 14 5.98 -0.19 -19.82
CA CYS A 14 5.87 0.91 -20.78
C CYS A 14 4.65 1.77 -20.47
N ILE A 15 3.49 1.12 -20.31
CA ILE A 15 2.24 1.84 -20.05
C ILE A 15 2.19 2.37 -18.62
N TYR A 16 2.83 1.68 -17.67
CA TYR A 16 3.01 2.18 -16.31
C TYR A 16 3.75 3.54 -16.32
N VAL A 17 4.95 3.58 -16.89
CA VAL A 17 5.78 4.79 -17.00
C VAL A 17 5.05 5.91 -17.74
N TRP A 18 4.36 5.58 -18.83
CA TRP A 18 3.55 6.55 -19.57
C TRP A 18 2.43 7.14 -18.69
N THR A 19 1.70 6.31 -17.96
CA THR A 19 0.58 6.76 -17.12
C THR A 19 0.96 7.58 -15.89
N ASN A 20 2.26 7.65 -15.56
CA ASN A 20 2.79 8.62 -14.59
C ASN A 20 2.83 10.04 -15.17
N ARG A 21 2.89 10.18 -16.51
CA ARG A 21 2.96 11.48 -17.21
C ARG A 21 1.63 11.88 -17.84
N SER A 22 0.90 10.93 -18.41
CA SER A 22 -0.36 11.20 -19.13
C SER A 22 -1.36 10.08 -18.94
N LYS A 23 -2.62 10.44 -18.64
CA LYS A 23 -3.74 9.49 -18.53
C LYS A 23 -4.42 9.20 -19.87
N ARG A 24 -3.79 9.51 -21.00
CA ARG A 24 -4.32 9.24 -22.35
C ARG A 24 -3.52 8.14 -23.03
N CYS A 25 -4.19 7.31 -23.82
CA CYS A 25 -3.57 6.26 -24.62
C CYS A 25 -2.50 6.86 -25.55
N PRO A 26 -1.28 6.30 -25.60
CA PRO A 26 -0.21 6.76 -26.51
C PRO A 26 -0.60 6.72 -28.00
N THR A 27 -1.49 5.80 -28.39
CA THR A 27 -1.84 5.58 -29.79
C THR A 27 -3.03 6.39 -30.24
N CYS A 28 -4.11 6.42 -29.45
CA CYS A 28 -5.37 7.04 -29.86
C CYS A 28 -5.83 8.21 -28.99
N SER A 29 -5.05 8.61 -27.99
CA SER A 29 -5.36 9.74 -27.08
C SER A 29 -6.66 9.61 -26.27
N VAL A 30 -7.35 8.47 -26.32
CA VAL A 30 -8.49 8.11 -25.46
C VAL A 30 -8.05 8.05 -24.00
N ILE A 31 -8.90 8.50 -23.08
CA ILE A 31 -8.62 8.46 -21.63
C ILE A 31 -8.54 7.00 -21.17
N ILE A 32 -7.53 6.71 -20.34
CA ILE A 32 -7.28 5.37 -19.82
C ILE A 32 -8.09 5.19 -18.54
N ASP A 33 -9.22 4.50 -18.63
CA ASP A 33 -10.07 4.19 -17.49
C ASP A 33 -9.76 2.83 -16.88
N SER A 34 -9.33 1.86 -17.71
CA SER A 34 -9.01 0.51 -17.27
C SER A 34 -7.75 -0.05 -17.94
N LYS A 35 -7.11 -0.97 -17.23
CA LYS A 35 -5.93 -1.72 -17.66
C LYS A 35 -6.15 -3.18 -17.30
N SER A 36 -5.96 -4.08 -18.26
CA SER A 36 -6.15 -5.51 -18.06
C SER A 36 -4.93 -6.28 -18.55
N LEU A 37 -4.46 -7.25 -17.75
CA LEU A 37 -3.39 -8.15 -18.16
C LEU A 37 -3.95 -9.21 -19.11
N CYS A 38 -3.30 -9.43 -20.25
CA CYS A 38 -3.71 -10.44 -21.22
C CYS A 38 -2.75 -11.64 -21.20
N LEU A 39 -3.08 -12.64 -20.38
CA LEU A 39 -2.28 -13.85 -20.19
C LEU A 39 -2.11 -14.70 -21.47
N THR A 40 -3.13 -14.69 -22.32
CA THR A 40 -3.09 -15.40 -23.61
C THR A 40 -2.08 -14.75 -24.55
N LEU A 41 -2.01 -13.42 -24.61
CA LEU A 41 -0.97 -12.72 -25.37
C LEU A 41 0.42 -12.95 -24.78
N ASP A 42 0.56 -12.99 -23.45
CA ASP A 42 1.85 -13.34 -22.82
C ASP A 42 2.34 -14.71 -23.28
N SER A 43 1.52 -15.76 -23.12
CA SER A 43 1.89 -17.12 -23.53
C SER A 43 2.12 -17.25 -25.04
N PHE A 44 1.33 -16.55 -25.85
CA PHE A 44 1.49 -16.57 -27.31
C PHE A 44 2.81 -15.94 -27.75
N ILE A 45 3.22 -14.82 -27.12
CA ILE A 45 4.51 -14.21 -27.42
C ILE A 45 5.67 -15.13 -27.05
N GLU A 46 5.60 -15.85 -25.93
CA GLU A 46 6.65 -16.82 -25.57
C GLU A 46 6.79 -17.91 -26.65
N LYS A 47 5.68 -18.47 -27.13
CA LYS A 47 5.70 -19.45 -28.23
C LYS A 47 6.28 -18.89 -29.52
N ILE A 48 5.97 -17.65 -29.88
CA ILE A 48 6.58 -16.99 -31.05
C ILE A 48 8.10 -16.89 -30.87
N VAL A 49 8.54 -16.48 -29.69
CA VAL A 49 9.96 -16.25 -29.38
C VAL A 49 10.76 -17.56 -29.43
N GLU A 50 10.16 -18.68 -29.06
CA GLU A 50 10.79 -20.01 -29.17
C GLU A 50 11.23 -20.35 -30.59
N HIS A 51 10.56 -19.80 -31.61
CA HIS A 51 10.89 -20.02 -33.02
C HIS A 51 11.81 -18.95 -33.64
N LEU A 52 12.22 -17.93 -32.87
CA LEU A 52 13.14 -16.89 -33.36
C LEU A 52 14.62 -17.30 -33.22
N PRO A 53 15.53 -16.69 -34.00
CA PRO A 53 16.97 -16.87 -33.83
C PRO A 53 17.44 -16.50 -32.41
N GLN A 54 18.55 -17.10 -31.98
CA GLN A 54 19.05 -16.99 -30.62
C GLN A 54 19.28 -15.53 -30.17
N GLU A 55 19.73 -14.68 -31.09
CA GLU A 55 19.96 -13.25 -30.84
C GLU A 55 18.70 -12.54 -30.34
N PHE A 56 17.54 -12.82 -30.94
CA PHE A 56 16.26 -12.22 -30.55
C PHE A 56 15.75 -12.75 -29.20
N LYS A 57 15.98 -14.03 -28.93
CA LYS A 57 15.66 -14.66 -27.62
C LYS A 57 16.48 -14.01 -26.50
N GLN A 58 17.77 -13.83 -26.73
CA GLN A 58 18.68 -13.17 -25.78
C GLN A 58 18.28 -11.72 -25.56
N LYS A 59 18.01 -10.97 -26.64
CA LYS A 59 17.55 -9.58 -26.57
C LYS A 59 16.30 -9.44 -25.69
N ARG A 60 15.26 -10.25 -25.95
CA ARG A 60 14.02 -10.23 -25.15
C ARG A 60 14.28 -10.56 -23.68
N THR A 61 15.17 -11.51 -23.40
CA THR A 61 15.52 -11.92 -22.04
C THR A 61 16.23 -10.78 -21.28
N MET A 62 17.15 -10.08 -21.93
CA MET A 62 17.82 -8.91 -21.34
C MET A 62 16.80 -7.81 -21.03
N GLU A 63 15.95 -7.45 -21.99
CA GLU A 63 14.92 -6.44 -21.79
C GLU A 63 13.93 -6.82 -20.67
N LYS A 64 13.58 -8.10 -20.53
CA LYS A 64 12.73 -8.57 -19.41
C LYS A 64 13.43 -8.37 -18.06
N LYS A 65 14.71 -8.70 -17.96
CA LYS A 65 15.49 -8.50 -16.72
C LYS A 65 15.56 -7.02 -16.35
N ASP A 66 15.80 -6.14 -17.31
CA ASP A 66 15.87 -4.70 -17.03
C ASP A 66 14.50 -4.14 -16.60
N ARG A 67 13.41 -4.60 -17.22
CA ARG A 67 12.05 -4.26 -16.77
C ARG A 67 11.74 -4.74 -15.35
N ASN A 68 12.27 -5.88 -14.92
CA ASN A 68 12.06 -6.39 -13.56
C ASN A 68 12.81 -5.56 -12.50
N LYS A 69 13.98 -5.00 -12.83
CA LYS A 69 14.71 -4.11 -11.91
C LYS A 69 13.89 -2.87 -11.56
N ILE A 70 13.23 -2.27 -12.56
CA ILE A 70 12.36 -1.10 -12.36
C ILE A 70 11.26 -1.37 -11.32
N LYS A 71 10.64 -2.55 -11.35
CA LYS A 71 9.59 -2.93 -10.38
C LYS A 71 10.14 -3.09 -8.96
N ILE A 72 11.34 -3.66 -8.82
CA ILE A 72 12.00 -3.85 -7.52
C ILE A 72 12.37 -2.48 -6.92
N ASP A 73 12.97 -1.59 -7.73
CA ASP A 73 13.36 -0.25 -7.29
C ASP A 73 12.13 0.58 -6.88
N GLU A 74 11.02 0.47 -7.61
CA GLU A 74 9.75 1.14 -7.25
C GLU A 74 9.14 0.58 -5.97
N GLN A 75 9.21 -0.74 -5.76
CA GLN A 75 8.72 -1.38 -4.55
C GLN A 75 9.55 -0.99 -3.33
N LEU A 76 10.88 -1.02 -3.44
CA LEU A 76 11.79 -0.53 -2.41
C LEU A 76 11.54 0.96 -2.11
N ALA A 77 11.34 1.79 -3.13
CA ALA A 77 10.99 3.20 -2.95
C ALA A 77 9.60 3.41 -2.32
N PHE A 78 8.66 2.48 -2.50
CA PHE A 78 7.37 2.51 -1.80
C PHE A 78 7.52 2.10 -0.33
N GLU A 79 8.21 1.00 -0.05
CA GLU A 79 8.49 0.50 1.31
C GLU A 79 9.19 1.59 2.14
N ASN A 80 10.23 2.24 1.59
CA ASN A 80 10.91 3.36 2.24
C ASN A 80 9.99 4.59 2.48
N ARG A 81 8.99 4.83 1.62
CA ARG A 81 8.02 5.94 1.79
C ARG A 81 6.94 5.62 2.82
N VAL A 82 6.58 4.35 3.00
CA VAL A 82 5.67 3.89 4.05
C VAL A 82 6.35 3.94 5.40
N ASP A 83 7.60 3.48 5.47
CA ASP A 83 8.44 3.55 6.68
C ASP A 83 8.60 5.01 7.15
N HIS A 84 8.89 5.94 6.24
CA HIS A 84 8.98 7.36 6.61
C HIS A 84 7.66 7.93 7.15
N ARG A 85 6.49 7.54 6.63
CA ARG A 85 5.18 8.03 7.13
C ARG A 85 4.81 7.45 8.50
N LEU A 86 5.19 6.21 8.79
CA LEU A 86 4.99 5.61 10.11
C LEU A 86 5.91 6.25 11.15
N ASN A 87 7.12 6.65 10.76
CA ASN A 87 8.06 7.38 11.62
C ASN A 87 7.71 8.87 11.85
N VAL A 88 6.84 9.48 11.05
CA VAL A 88 6.35 10.87 11.25
C VAL A 88 5.32 10.95 12.39
N ILE A 89 4.66 9.83 12.71
CA ILE A 89 3.93 9.72 13.98
C ILE A 89 5.00 9.49 15.04
N ASP A 90 5.36 10.55 15.78
CA ASP A 90 6.38 10.48 16.82
C ASP A 90 6.01 9.37 17.82
N ILE A 91 6.74 8.25 17.77
CA ILE A 91 6.54 7.10 18.66
C ILE A 91 6.61 7.56 20.12
N GLU A 92 7.42 8.59 20.41
CA GLU A 92 7.55 9.18 21.73
C GLU A 92 6.30 9.98 22.15
N ALA A 93 5.54 10.51 21.20
CA ALA A 93 4.24 11.15 21.46
C ALA A 93 3.14 10.12 21.72
N LEU A 94 3.16 8.96 21.06
CA LEU A 94 2.23 7.86 21.32
C LEU A 94 2.44 7.25 22.71
N ILE A 95 3.69 6.99 23.09
CA ILE A 95 4.03 6.47 24.44
C ILE A 95 3.61 7.47 25.53
N ARG A 96 3.77 8.78 25.29
CA ARG A 96 3.30 9.82 26.22
C ARG A 96 1.77 9.85 26.37
N MET A 97 1.02 9.63 25.30
CA MET A 97 -0.44 9.57 25.37
C MET A 97 -0.96 8.32 26.09
N GLU A 98 -0.29 7.18 25.93
CA GLU A 98 -0.60 5.95 26.65
C GLU A 98 -0.45 6.14 28.17
N ALA A 99 0.66 6.75 28.61
CA ALA A 99 0.90 7.07 30.01
C ALA A 99 -0.14 8.05 30.61
N LEU A 100 -0.70 8.96 29.80
CA LEU A 100 -1.76 9.88 30.24
C LEU A 100 -3.11 9.18 30.40
N LEU A 101 -3.45 8.25 29.50
CA LEU A 101 -4.67 7.44 29.59
C LEU A 101 -4.63 6.49 30.80
N GLU A 102 -3.46 5.94 31.11
CA GLU A 102 -3.26 5.12 32.31
C GLU A 102 -3.46 5.94 33.61
N ALA A 103 -3.03 7.21 33.64
CA ALA A 103 -3.24 8.10 34.77
C ALA A 103 -4.73 8.50 34.94
N GLU A 104 -5.45 8.73 33.85
CA GLU A 104 -6.89 9.07 33.89
C GLU A 104 -7.76 7.89 34.34
N THR A 105 -7.44 6.67 33.89
CA THR A 105 -8.15 5.45 34.33
C THR A 105 -7.96 5.16 35.81
N GLN A 106 -6.77 5.43 36.36
CA GLN A 106 -6.53 5.35 37.80
C GLN A 106 -7.30 6.40 38.61
N TRP A 107 -7.37 7.65 38.12
CA TRP A 107 -8.16 8.70 38.78
C TRP A 107 -9.65 8.35 38.82
N MET A 108 -10.19 7.83 37.72
CA MET A 108 -11.59 7.38 37.65
C MET A 108 -11.88 6.18 38.58
N ALA A 109 -10.95 5.23 38.69
CA ALA A 109 -11.08 4.10 39.61
C ALA A 109 -11.05 4.55 41.08
N MET A 110 -10.20 5.53 41.40
CA MET A 110 -10.11 6.14 42.73
C MET A 110 -11.41 6.89 43.10
N ASP A 111 -12.02 7.61 42.15
CA ASP A 111 -13.25 8.39 42.38
C ASP A 111 -14.46 7.48 42.64
N LEU A 112 -14.56 6.34 41.95
CA LEU A 112 -15.59 5.32 42.19
C LEU A 112 -15.44 4.65 43.56
N ALA A 113 -14.21 4.35 43.97
CA ALA A 113 -13.91 3.79 45.29
C ALA A 113 -14.27 4.76 46.41
N ASN A 114 -13.91 6.05 46.27
CA ASN A 114 -14.28 7.10 47.22
C ASN A 114 -15.80 7.31 47.28
N ARG A 115 -16.51 7.36 46.14
CA ARG A 115 -17.99 7.48 46.15
C ARG A 115 -18.66 6.33 46.88
N ARG A 116 -18.19 5.09 46.69
CA ARG A 116 -18.71 3.90 47.39
C ARG A 116 -18.40 3.92 48.89
N TYR A 117 -17.22 4.39 49.26
CA TYR A 117 -16.82 4.59 50.66
C TYR A 117 -17.72 5.61 51.37
N TYR A 118 -17.91 6.79 50.78
CA TYR A 118 -18.79 7.83 51.34
C TYR A 118 -20.28 7.46 51.33
N GLN A 119 -20.74 6.63 50.38
CA GLN A 119 -22.11 6.11 50.36
C GLN A 119 -22.35 5.07 51.46
N ARG A 120 -21.36 4.21 51.75
CA ARG A 120 -21.44 3.25 52.88
C ARG A 120 -21.45 3.93 54.23
N ILE A 121 -20.61 4.94 54.44
CA ILE A 121 -20.61 5.72 55.69
C ILE A 121 -21.97 6.38 55.93
N ARG A 122 -22.59 6.92 54.86
CA ARG A 122 -23.91 7.55 54.91
C ARG A 122 -25.04 6.57 55.23
N HIS A 123 -24.94 5.33 54.75
CA HIS A 123 -25.92 4.28 55.06
C HIS A 123 -25.80 3.81 56.52
N PHE A 124 -24.57 3.70 57.04
CA PHE A 124 -24.31 3.27 58.42
C PHE A 124 -24.73 4.33 59.46
N GLN A 125 -24.69 5.62 59.12
CA GLN A 125 -25.16 6.72 59.98
C GLN A 125 -26.70 6.85 60.03
N ASN A 126 -27.44 6.22 59.11
CA ASN A 126 -28.90 6.26 59.05
C ASN A 126 -29.57 5.03 59.70
N GLU A 127 -28.78 4.06 60.20
CA GLU A 127 -29.25 2.85 60.89
C GLU A 127 -28.97 2.87 62.41
N LEU A 128 -28.56 4.02 62.95
CA LEU A 128 -28.46 4.33 64.39
C LEU A 128 -29.46 5.45 64.74
#